data_AF-A0A8J3HJA5-F1
#
_entry.id   AF-A0A8J3HJA5-F1
#
_cell.length_a   1.000
_cell.length_b   1.000
_cell.length_c   1.000
_cell.angle_alpha   90.00
_cell.angle_beta   90.00
_cell.angle_gamma   90.00
#
_symmetry.space_group_name_H-M   'P 1'
#
loop_
_entity.id
_entity.type
_entity.pdbx_description
1 polymer ?
#
loop_
_entity_poly.entity_id
_entity_poly.type
_entity_poly.pdbx_seq_one_letter_code
_entity_poly.pdbx_strand_id
1 'polypeptide(L)'
;MTAPWFDTACVGLQLIEPGHTPKESELWCQNSPAYAGAPDEAVSTFVAASRNLWGEIATADPQPWKIEVAEAARAWAEHRAA
;
A
#
# COMPACT_ATOMS: atom_id res chain seq x y z
N MET A 1 -8.41 -19.39 5.87
CA MET A 1 -6.96 -19.10 5.79
C MET A 1 -6.80 -17.63 6.13
N THR A 2 -6.06 -17.29 7.17
CA THR A 2 -5.80 -15.89 7.54
C THR A 2 -4.63 -15.34 6.72
N ALA A 3 -4.62 -14.05 6.41
CA ALA A 3 -3.53 -13.35 5.75
C ALA A 3 -2.87 -12.38 6.74
N PRO A 4 -2.05 -12.87 7.69
CA PRO A 4 -1.51 -12.04 8.77
C PRO A 4 -0.58 -10.91 8.28
N TRP A 5 -0.10 -11.00 7.04
CA TRP A 5 0.68 -9.95 6.38
C TRP A 5 -0.16 -8.75 5.96
N PHE A 6 -1.47 -8.93 5.77
CA PHE A 6 -2.37 -7.91 5.22
C PHE A 6 -2.42 -6.67 6.11
N ASP A 7 -2.54 -6.85 7.43
CA ASP A 7 -2.57 -5.74 8.38
C ASP A 7 -1.27 -4.93 8.32
N THR A 8 -0.11 -5.60 8.15
CA THR A 8 1.17 -4.90 7.98
C THR A 8 1.22 -4.12 6.66
N ALA A 9 0.63 -4.66 5.58
CA ALA A 9 0.55 -3.99 4.29
C ALA A 9 -0.32 -2.72 4.35
N CYS A 10 -1.45 -2.78 5.07
CA CYS A 10 -2.31 -1.62 5.32
C CYS A 10 -1.56 -0.51 6.07
N VAL A 11 -0.77 -0.86 7.09
CA VAL A 11 0.08 0.13 7.79
C VAL A 11 1.15 0.69 6.85
N GLY A 12 1.75 -0.14 5.98
CA GLY A 12 2.69 0.32 4.97
C GLY A 12 2.08 1.42 4.08
N LEU A 13 0.84 1.27 3.64
CA LEU A 13 0.15 2.29 2.85
C LEU A 13 0.00 3.60 3.64
N GLN A 14 -0.41 3.49 4.90
CA GLN A 14 -0.57 4.64 5.81
C GLN A 14 0.76 5.33 6.16
N LEU A 15 1.90 4.66 6.03
CA LEU A 15 3.21 5.29 6.26
C LEU A 15 3.65 6.17 5.09
N ILE A 16 3.18 5.87 3.87
CA ILE A 16 3.48 6.67 2.68
C ILE A 16 2.75 8.02 2.73
N GLU A 17 1.50 8.02 3.24
CA GLU A 17 0.68 9.24 3.40
C GLU A 17 1.42 10.41 4.11
N PRO A 18 2.07 10.24 5.28
CA PRO A 18 2.80 11.32 5.96
C PRO A 18 4.19 11.61 5.39
N GLY A 19 4.58 11.00 4.25
CA GLY A 19 5.80 11.36 3.52
C GLY A 19 6.92 10.33 3.52
N HIS A 20 6.73 9.09 3.99
CA HIS A 20 7.69 8.03 3.68
C HIS A 20 7.62 7.68 2.20
N THR A 21 8.76 7.35 1.61
CA THR A 21 8.78 6.79 0.26
C THR A 21 8.21 5.36 0.25
N PRO A 22 7.68 4.87 -0.89
CA PRO A 22 7.27 3.47 -1.02
C PRO A 22 8.35 2.47 -0.60
N LYS A 23 9.61 2.76 -0.91
CA LYS A 23 10.76 1.93 -0.52
C LYS A 23 10.97 1.88 0.99
N GLU A 24 10.88 3.01 1.68
CA GLU A 24 11.02 3.07 3.14
C GLU A 24 9.86 2.36 3.84
N SER A 25 8.64 2.55 3.33
CA SER A 25 7.46 1.85 3.82
C SER A 25 7.59 0.33 3.67
N GLU A 26 8.00 -0.15 2.49
CA GLU A 26 8.14 -1.58 2.24
C GLU A 26 9.30 -2.19 3.06
N LEU A 27 10.40 -1.46 3.25
CA LEU A 27 11.47 -1.86 4.16
C LEU A 27 10.97 -1.94 5.62
N TRP A 28 10.11 -1.01 6.04
CA TRP A 28 9.48 -1.08 7.35
C TRP A 28 8.60 -2.32 7.48
N CYS A 29 7.77 -2.61 6.47
CA CYS A 29 6.92 -3.81 6.44
C CYS A 29 7.76 -5.09 6.51
N GLN A 30 8.91 -5.15 5.84
CA GLN A 30 9.82 -6.31 5.87
C GLN A 30 10.36 -6.65 7.26
N ASN A 31 10.29 -5.74 8.24
CA ASN A 31 10.63 -6.06 9.63
C ASN A 31 9.58 -6.94 10.33
N SER A 32 8.37 -7.06 9.78
CA SER A 32 7.33 -7.98 10.25
C SER A 32 7.55 -9.38 9.65
N PRO A 33 7.78 -10.44 10.46
CA PRO A 33 7.93 -11.79 9.93
C PRO A 33 6.74 -12.27 9.11
N ALA A 34 5.52 -11.80 9.45
CA ALA A 34 4.32 -12.13 8.71
C ALA A 34 4.36 -11.56 7.29
N TYR A 35 4.75 -10.28 7.14
CA TYR A 35 4.87 -9.63 5.85
C TYR A 35 6.07 -10.15 5.05
N ALA A 36 7.21 -10.36 5.70
CA ALA A 36 8.40 -10.91 5.04
C ALA A 36 8.18 -12.32 4.47
N GLY A 37 7.25 -13.10 5.05
CA GLY A 37 6.84 -14.41 4.52
C GLY A 37 5.69 -14.37 3.51
N ALA A 38 5.18 -13.19 3.15
CA ALA A 38 4.09 -13.07 2.19
C ALA A 38 4.57 -13.42 0.76
N PRO A 39 3.76 -14.09 -0.06
CA PRO A 39 4.08 -14.28 -1.47
C PRO A 39 4.18 -12.92 -2.17
N ASP A 40 5.28 -12.66 -2.88
CA ASP A 40 5.53 -11.39 -3.56
C ASP A 40 4.37 -10.97 -4.49
N GLU A 41 3.84 -11.93 -5.26
CA GLU A 41 2.67 -11.73 -6.12
C GLU A 41 1.42 -11.31 -5.34
N ALA A 42 1.21 -11.85 -4.14
CA ALA A 42 0.06 -11.50 -3.31
C ALA A 42 0.15 -10.05 -2.83
N VAL A 43 1.36 -9.59 -2.50
CA VAL A 43 1.56 -8.22 -2.06
C VAL A 43 1.48 -7.24 -3.24
N SER A 44 2.05 -7.58 -4.40
CA SER A 44 1.87 -6.82 -5.65
C SER A 44 0.39 -6.70 -6.04
N THR A 45 -0.38 -7.78 -5.91
CA THR A 45 -1.83 -7.79 -6.13
C THR A 45 -2.56 -6.86 -5.15
N PHE A 46 -2.21 -6.90 -3.86
CA PHE A 46 -2.78 -6.00 -2.85
C PHE A 46 -2.53 -4.52 -3.18
N VAL A 47 -1.29 -4.18 -3.55
CA VAL A 47 -0.93 -2.79 -3.86
C VAL A 47 -1.65 -2.31 -5.13
N ALA A 48 -1.73 -3.14 -6.17
CA ALA A 48 -2.48 -2.82 -7.39
C ALA A 48 -3.99 -2.65 -7.11
N ALA A 49 -4.58 -3.51 -6.28
CA ALA A 49 -5.97 -3.40 -5.87
C ALA A 49 -6.22 -2.11 -5.06
N SER A 50 -5.31 -1.77 -4.13
CA SER A 50 -5.37 -0.55 -3.34
C SER A 50 -5.32 0.69 -4.21
N ARG A 51 -4.43 0.74 -5.22
CA ARG A 51 -4.38 1.84 -6.20
C ARG A 51 -5.72 2.05 -6.89
N ASN A 52 -6.34 0.97 -7.40
CA ASN A 52 -7.60 1.07 -8.12
C ASN A 52 -8.73 1.53 -7.19
N LEU A 53 -8.86 0.89 -6.03
CA LEU A 53 -9.90 1.20 -5.05
C LEU A 53 -9.83 2.65 -4.56
N TRP A 54 -8.64 3.10 -4.14
CA TRP A 54 -8.49 4.47 -3.64
C TRP A 54 -8.60 5.51 -4.75
N GLY A 55 -8.18 5.18 -5.98
CA GLY A 55 -8.43 6.01 -7.14
C GLY A 55 -9.92 6.24 -7.40
N GLU A 56 -10.73 5.18 -7.32
CA GLU A 56 -12.20 5.27 -7.43
C GLU A 56 -12.81 6.11 -6.28
N ILE A 57 -12.39 5.86 -5.03
CA ILE A 57 -12.86 6.58 -3.85
C ILE A 57 -12.55 8.08 -3.95
N ALA A 58 -11.32 8.44 -4.30
CA ALA A 58 -10.90 9.83 -4.42
C ALA A 58 -11.57 10.54 -5.61
N THR A 59 -11.87 9.81 -6.69
CA THR A 59 -12.63 10.35 -7.82
C THR A 59 -14.10 10.62 -7.45
N ALA A 60 -14.72 9.71 -6.69
CA ALA A 60 -16.12 9.83 -6.29
C ALA A 60 -16.36 10.86 -5.17
N ASP A 61 -15.40 11.02 -4.26
CA ASP A 61 -15.46 11.99 -3.15
C ASP A 61 -14.06 12.54 -2.84
N PRO A 62 -13.65 13.67 -3.48
CA PRO A 62 -12.29 14.18 -3.48
C PRO A 62 -11.93 14.97 -2.21
N GLN A 63 -12.08 14.35 -1.04
CA GLN A 63 -11.59 14.93 0.21
C GLN A 63 -10.06 14.87 0.24
N PRO A 64 -9.36 15.88 0.81
CA PRO A 64 -7.90 15.95 0.79
C PRO A 64 -7.21 14.65 1.23
N TRP A 65 -7.63 14.09 2.36
CA TRP A 65 -7.06 12.85 2.89
C TRP A 65 -7.27 11.64 1.97
N LYS A 66 -8.37 11.58 1.20
CA LYS A 66 -8.63 10.49 0.24
C LYS A 66 -7.73 10.58 -0.98
N ILE A 67 -7.46 11.80 -1.42
CA ILE A 67 -6.52 12.07 -2.52
C ILE A 67 -5.12 11.65 -2.08
N GLU A 68 -4.71 11.99 -0.86
CA GLU A 68 -3.41 11.60 -0.29
C GLU A 68 -3.25 10.07 -0.25
N VAL A 69 -4.27 9.33 0.22
CA VAL A 69 -4.23 7.85 0.21
C VAL A 69 -4.15 7.29 -1.21
N ALA A 70 -4.90 7.87 -2.16
CA ALA A 70 -4.87 7.43 -3.56
C ALA A 70 -3.49 7.64 -4.19
N GLU A 71 -2.85 8.78 -3.92
CA GLU A 71 -1.49 9.06 -4.38
C GLU A 71 -0.46 8.12 -3.73
N ALA A 72 -0.59 7.84 -2.42
CA ALA A 72 0.24 6.87 -1.73
C ALA A 72 0.13 5.46 -2.34
N ALA A 73 -1.11 5.01 -2.60
CA ALA A 73 -1.37 3.71 -3.22
C ALA A 73 -0.82 3.64 -4.65
N ARG A 74 -0.95 4.72 -5.42
CA ARG A 74 -0.36 4.87 -6.76
C ARG A 74 1.16 4.78 -6.73
N ALA A 75 1.80 5.55 -5.85
CA ALA A 75 3.26 5.57 -5.71
C ALA A 75 3.82 4.19 -5.33
N TRP A 76 3.14 3.46 -4.45
CA TRP A 76 3.56 2.10 -4.11
C TRP A 76 3.39 1.12 -5.26
N ALA A 77 2.28 1.21 -6.01
CA ALA A 77 2.06 0.35 -7.18
C ALA A 77 3.12 0.59 -8.26
N GLU A 78 3.51 1.85 -8.49
CA GLU A 78 4.58 2.22 -9.41
C GLU A 78 5.94 1.70 -8.95
N HIS A 79 6.24 1.79 -7.66
CA HIS A 79 7.48 1.25 -7.09
C HIS A 79 7.63 -0.26 -7.36
N ARG A 80 6.53 -1.01 -7.24
CA ARG A 80 6.50 -2.47 -7.42
C ARG A 80 6.45 -2.94 -8.87
N ALA A 81 6.09 -2.05 -9.78
CA ALA A 81 6.05 -2.34 -11.22
C ALA A 81 7.38 -2.00 -11.93
N ALA A 82 8.33 -1.36 -11.23
CA ALA A 82 9.64 -0.95 -11.74
C ALA A 82 10.71 -2.04 -11.56
#